data_AF-A0A956SQI6-F1
#
_entry.id   AF-A0A956SQI6-F1
#
_cell.length_a   1.000
_cell.length_b   1.000
_cell.length_c   1.000
_cell.angle_alpha   90.00
_cell.angle_beta   90.00
_cell.angle_gamma   90.00
#
_symmetry.space_group_name_H-M   'P 1'
#
loop_
_entity.id
_entity.type
_entity.pdbx_description
1 polymer ?
#
loop_
_entity_poly.entity_id
_entity_poly.type
_entity_poly.pdbx_seq_one_letter_code
_entity_poly.pdbx_strand_id
1 'polypeptide(L)'
;MKILNLKIISPANEIIRDVDFNRSGVSFVYGNIQMPEDKKSTINSLGKTLFLKMIDMIFGANNDKEIMKKELAGYSIEAVIEHEKVEHVVRRHLTKKSDDNYVYLDDEPLELSDYKKQLGIQRRQYDKQIILNAKNSLISPRETPSKSDIETFLELLSFDKLKKNIELIYDVQINLKNLKENKKNIINMSDTTDDIEAEIFFIDKQVDELTKKMEEVTDKINNIDTSEIKADIISNYESKNIIFKNKRSEIEKLRIEK
;
A
#
# COMPACT_ATOMS: atom_id res chain seq x y z
N MET A 1 0.72 2.24 18.00
CA MET A 1 2.11 1.80 18.31
C MET A 1 3.09 2.71 17.61
N LYS A 2 4.18 3.11 18.26
CA LYS A 2 5.25 3.95 17.69
C LYS A 2 6.62 3.40 18.09
N ILE A 3 7.63 3.53 17.23
CA ILE A 3 9.01 3.23 17.60
C ILE A 3 9.65 4.51 18.12
N LEU A 4 10.27 4.44 19.31
CA LEU A 4 10.99 5.55 19.96
C LEU A 4 12.49 5.44 19.75
N ASN A 5 13.01 4.22 19.71
CA ASN A 5 14.42 3.94 19.46
C ASN A 5 14.55 2.63 18.69
N LEU A 6 15.54 2.54 17.81
CA LEU A 6 15.86 1.33 17.06
C LEU A 6 17.37 1.11 17.03
N LYS A 7 17.80 -0.03 17.56
CA LYS A 7 19.19 -0.49 17.57
C LYS A 7 19.37 -1.68 16.64
N ILE A 8 20.50 -1.68 15.94
CA ILE A 8 20.98 -2.83 15.17
C ILE A 8 22.21 -3.37 15.88
N ILE A 9 22.13 -4.61 16.34
CA ILE A 9 23.13 -5.26 17.17
C ILE A 9 23.78 -6.38 16.36
N SER A 10 25.12 -6.41 16.34
CA SER A 10 25.89 -7.43 15.65
C SER A 10 25.85 -8.78 16.38
N PRO A 11 26.29 -9.88 15.73
CA PRO A 11 26.44 -11.18 16.41
C PRO A 11 27.44 -11.13 17.58
N ALA A 12 28.36 -10.16 17.59
CA ALA A 12 29.31 -9.91 18.67
C ALA A 12 28.72 -9.04 19.80
N ASN A 13 27.41 -8.74 19.75
CA ASN A 13 26.69 -7.89 20.68
C ASN A 13 27.14 -6.41 20.67
N GLU A 14 27.70 -5.95 19.55
CA GLU A 14 28.08 -4.54 19.35
C GLU A 14 26.93 -3.77 18.71
N ILE A 15 26.65 -2.56 19.20
CA ILE A 15 25.65 -1.66 18.61
C ILE A 15 26.24 -1.03 17.34
N ILE A 16 25.76 -1.48 16.18
CA ILE A 16 26.19 -0.99 14.86
C ILE A 16 25.48 0.30 14.49
N ARG A 17 24.21 0.43 14.91
CA ARG A 17 23.38 1.62 14.72
C ARG A 17 22.50 1.78 15.94
N ASP A 18 22.34 3.03 16.35
CA ASP A 18 21.40 3.47 17.38
C ASP A 18 20.66 4.68 16.82
N VAL A 19 19.35 4.58 16.66
CA VAL A 19 18.52 5.60 16.00
C VAL A 19 17.34 5.94 16.87
N ASP A 20 17.33 7.18 17.37
CA ASP A 20 16.20 7.75 18.10
C ASP A 20 15.15 8.36 17.16
N PHE A 21 13.89 8.17 17.53
CA PHE A 21 12.74 8.73 16.86
C PHE A 21 11.99 9.66 17.81
N ASN A 22 11.50 10.77 17.26
CA ASN A 22 10.63 11.67 18.02
C ASN A 22 9.26 11.01 18.25
N ARG A 23 8.69 11.19 19.45
CA ARG A 23 7.32 10.73 19.77
C ARG A 23 6.25 11.33 18.84
N SER A 24 6.53 12.48 18.25
CA SER A 24 5.63 13.20 17.34
C SER A 24 6.41 13.86 16.20
N GLY A 25 5.74 14.06 15.07
CA GLY A 25 6.31 14.66 13.87
C GLY A 25 6.61 13.65 12.77
N VAL A 26 7.42 14.07 11.81
CA VAL A 26 7.82 13.28 10.64
C VAL A 26 9.34 13.16 10.63
N SER A 27 9.83 11.93 10.53
CA SER A 27 11.27 11.65 10.38
C SER A 27 11.59 11.42 8.91
N PHE A 28 12.66 12.05 8.42
CA PHE A 28 13.15 11.88 7.05
C PHE A 28 14.48 11.14 7.06
N VAL A 29 14.56 10.04 6.32
CA VAL A 29 15.80 9.25 6.17
C VAL A 29 16.42 9.54 4.81
N TYR A 30 17.51 10.29 4.81
CA TYR A 30 18.29 10.60 3.61
C TYR A 30 19.44 9.60 3.43
N GLY A 31 19.86 9.38 2.19
CA GLY A 31 21.09 8.66 1.90
C GLY A 31 21.91 9.46 0.92
N ASN A 32 23.24 9.42 1.09
CA ASN A 32 24.14 10.14 0.21
C ASN A 32 24.05 9.56 -1.21
N ILE A 33 23.58 10.35 -2.17
CA ILE A 33 23.44 9.92 -3.57
C ILE A 33 24.76 10.28 -4.25
N GLN A 34 25.72 9.37 -4.23
CA GLN A 34 26.79 9.43 -5.23
C GLN A 34 26.18 8.88 -6.53
N MET A 35 26.06 9.73 -7.56
CA MET A 35 25.69 9.27 -8.90
C MET A 35 26.76 8.27 -9.35
N PRO A 36 26.40 7.02 -9.69
CA PRO A 36 27.35 6.09 -10.27
C PRO A 36 27.77 6.61 -11.65
N GLU A 37 29.03 6.40 -12.03
CA GLU A 37 29.50 6.68 -13.40
C GLU A 37 28.75 5.81 -14.44
N ASP A 38 28.18 4.67 -14.02
CA ASP A 38 27.40 3.76 -14.86
C ASP A 38 25.88 3.92 -14.71
N LYS A 39 25.22 4.45 -15.75
CA LYS A 39 23.75 4.64 -15.83
C LYS A 39 22.92 3.33 -15.82
N LYS A 40 23.55 2.15 -15.86
CA LYS A 40 22.87 0.83 -15.86
C LYS A 40 22.94 0.10 -14.52
N SER A 41 23.72 0.61 -13.57
CA SER A 41 23.84 0.02 -12.24
C SER A 41 22.83 0.71 -11.32
N THR A 42 21.82 -0.02 -10.85
CA THR A 42 20.88 0.48 -9.86
C THR A 42 21.67 0.99 -8.67
N ILE A 43 21.48 2.25 -8.31
CA ILE A 43 22.06 2.88 -7.12
C ILE A 43 21.61 2.03 -5.93
N ASN A 44 22.46 1.13 -5.45
CA ASN A 44 22.09 0.17 -4.43
C ASN A 44 21.94 0.89 -3.09
N SER A 45 20.73 1.37 -2.86
CA SER A 45 20.12 1.88 -1.64
C SER A 45 19.98 0.79 -0.56
N LEU A 46 20.94 -0.15 -0.47
CA LEU A 46 20.81 -1.37 0.31
C LEU A 46 20.48 -1.07 1.79
N GLY A 47 21.09 -0.01 2.36
CA GLY A 47 20.88 0.38 3.76
C GLY A 47 19.50 0.99 4.08
N LYS A 48 18.90 1.79 3.18
CA LYS A 48 17.61 2.47 3.47
C LYS A 48 16.43 1.50 3.42
N THR A 49 16.38 0.70 2.37
CA THR A 49 15.34 -0.33 2.22
C THR A 49 15.47 -1.40 3.29
N LEU A 50 16.70 -1.77 3.65
CA LEU A 50 16.95 -2.68 4.77
C LEU A 50 16.48 -2.08 6.10
N PHE A 51 16.79 -0.81 6.37
CA PHE A 51 16.33 -0.12 7.58
C PHE A 51 14.80 -0.07 7.69
N LEU A 52 14.10 0.25 6.60
CA LEU A 52 12.64 0.21 6.57
C LEU A 52 12.07 -1.20 6.77
N LYS A 53 12.77 -2.24 6.30
CA LYS A 53 12.41 -3.64 6.57
C LYS A 53 12.58 -4.01 8.04
N MET A 54 13.65 -3.54 8.68
CA MET A 54 13.85 -3.72 10.12
C MET A 54 12.71 -3.07 10.91
N ILE A 55 12.27 -1.88 10.50
CA ILE A 55 11.06 -1.23 11.05
C ILE A 55 9.81 -2.09 10.81
N ASP A 56 9.59 -2.59 9.60
CA ASP A 56 8.44 -3.45 9.27
C ASP A 56 8.40 -4.73 10.11
N MET A 57 9.57 -5.30 10.42
CA MET A 57 9.70 -6.45 11.31
C MET A 57 9.25 -6.14 12.74
N ILE A 58 9.55 -4.96 13.29
CA ILE A 58 9.02 -4.55 14.60
C ILE A 58 7.50 -4.44 14.55
N PHE A 59 6.94 -3.98 13.43
CA PHE A 59 5.49 -4.00 13.16
C PHE A 59 4.95 -5.38 12.72
N GLY A 60 5.65 -6.47 13.04
CA GLY A 60 5.16 -7.83 12.92
C GLY A 60 5.27 -8.46 11.51
N ALA A 61 6.08 -7.91 10.61
CA ALA A 61 6.36 -8.57 9.34
C ALA A 61 7.09 -9.92 9.55
N ASN A 62 6.92 -10.86 8.63
CA ASN A 62 7.69 -12.10 8.64
C ASN A 62 9.14 -11.83 8.20
N ASN A 63 10.05 -12.75 8.52
CA ASN A 63 11.41 -12.68 8.00
C ASN A 63 11.40 -12.86 6.47
N ASP A 64 11.93 -11.88 5.74
CA ASP A 64 12.01 -11.91 4.29
C ASP A 64 13.31 -12.62 3.85
N LYS A 65 13.17 -13.82 3.27
CA LYS A 65 14.29 -14.67 2.84
C LYS A 65 15.13 -14.04 1.73
N GLU A 66 14.56 -13.14 0.92
CA GLU A 66 15.26 -12.55 -0.22
C GLU A 66 16.22 -11.43 0.20
N ILE A 67 15.95 -10.76 1.32
CA ILE A 67 16.75 -9.62 1.81
C ILE A 67 17.62 -9.98 3.02
N MET A 68 17.27 -11.03 3.77
CA MET A 68 18.13 -11.63 4.80
C MET A 68 19.31 -12.36 4.14
N LYS A 69 20.23 -11.59 3.54
CA LYS A 69 21.51 -12.09 3.00
C LYS A 69 22.26 -12.84 4.10
N LYS A 70 23.12 -13.80 3.70
CA LYS A 70 24.01 -14.52 4.64
C LYS A 70 24.78 -13.57 5.59
N GLU A 71 25.11 -12.38 5.11
CA GLU A 71 25.87 -11.34 5.83
C GLU A 71 25.14 -10.77 7.06
N LEU A 72 23.81 -10.83 7.10
CA LEU A 72 22.99 -10.32 8.21
C LEU A 72 22.59 -11.43 9.20
N ALA A 73 23.01 -12.67 8.95
CA ALA A 73 22.68 -13.78 9.83
C ALA A 73 23.33 -13.58 11.21
N GLY A 74 22.53 -13.71 12.27
CA GLY A 74 22.98 -13.56 13.66
C GLY A 74 22.96 -12.13 14.19
N TYR A 75 22.64 -11.15 13.36
CA TYR A 75 22.31 -9.81 13.84
C TYR A 75 20.99 -9.83 14.61
N SER A 76 20.76 -8.82 15.43
CA SER A 76 19.45 -8.59 16.05
C SER A 76 19.04 -7.14 15.94
N ILE A 77 17.74 -6.91 16.00
CA ILE A 77 17.13 -5.60 16.10
C ILE A 77 16.51 -5.51 17.48
N GLU A 78 16.78 -4.42 18.18
CA GLU A 78 16.11 -4.06 19.42
C GLU A 78 15.41 -2.71 19.23
N ALA A 79 14.14 -2.62 19.59
CA ALA A 79 13.36 -1.40 19.48
C ALA A 79 12.69 -1.08 20.80
N VAL A 80 12.74 0.18 21.19
CA VAL A 80 11.84 0.69 22.24
C VAL A 80 10.60 1.22 21.54
N ILE A 81 9.44 0.68 21.91
CA ILE A 81 8.15 1.04 21.30
C ILE A 81 7.22 1.65 22.35
N GLU A 82 6.40 2.62 21.94
CA GLU A 82 5.28 3.14 22.72
C GLU A 82 3.98 2.50 22.21
N HIS A 83 3.30 1.77 23.09
CA HIS A 83 1.99 1.17 22.85
C HIS A 83 1.06 1.50 24.03
N GLU A 84 -0.11 2.08 23.76
CA GLU A 84 -1.06 2.49 24.82
C GLU A 84 -0.44 3.36 25.94
N LYS A 85 0.54 4.21 25.59
CA LYS A 85 1.34 5.06 26.51
C LYS A 85 2.28 4.29 27.45
N VAL A 86 2.48 3.00 27.21
CA VAL A 86 3.48 2.16 27.88
C VAL A 86 4.64 1.92 26.93
N GLU A 87 5.84 1.92 27.47
CA GLU A 87 7.06 1.60 26.72
C GLU A 87 7.39 0.12 26.87
N HIS A 88 7.70 -0.51 25.75
CA HIS A 88 8.12 -1.90 25.69
C HIS A 88 9.41 -2.03 24.89
N VAL A 89 10.22 -3.01 25.26
CA VAL A 89 11.41 -3.40 24.51
C VAL A 89 11.06 -4.59 23.63
N VAL A 90 11.21 -4.44 22.32
CA VAL A 90 11.00 -5.50 21.34
C VAL A 90 12.34 -5.92 20.76
N ARG A 91 12.70 -7.19 20.89
CA ARG A 91 13.92 -7.75 20.28
C ARG A 91 13.56 -8.83 19.26
N ARG A 92 14.20 -8.77 18.08
CA ARG A 92 14.09 -9.77 17.02
C ARG A 92 15.45 -10.17 16.49
N HIS A 93 15.66 -11.48 16.31
CA HIS A 93 16.86 -11.99 15.67
C HIS A 93 16.69 -12.06 14.15
N LEU A 94 17.73 -11.65 13.42
CA LEU A 94 17.83 -11.76 11.98
C LEU A 94 18.40 -13.13 11.65
N THR A 95 17.51 -14.07 11.36
CA THR A 95 17.89 -15.44 11.03
C THR A 95 17.53 -15.79 9.60
N LYS A 96 18.33 -16.70 9.01
CA LYS A 96 18.08 -17.22 7.66
C LYS A 96 16.92 -18.23 7.63
N LYS A 97 16.61 -18.84 8.77
CA LYS A 97 15.55 -19.84 8.88
C LYS A 97 14.21 -19.10 8.96
N SER A 98 13.25 -19.52 8.15
CA SER A 98 11.86 -19.02 8.23
C SER A 98 11.19 -19.29 9.56
N ASP A 99 11.75 -20.18 10.36
CA ASP A 99 11.04 -20.83 11.45
C ASP A 99 11.34 -20.17 12.80
N ASP A 100 12.24 -19.18 12.83
CA ASP A 100 12.42 -18.35 14.02
C ASP A 100 11.34 -17.25 14.04
N ASN A 101 10.14 -17.69 14.45
CA ASN A 101 8.97 -16.85 14.60
C ASN A 101 8.93 -16.17 15.98
N TYR A 102 9.99 -16.27 16.77
CA TYR A 102 9.99 -15.68 18.10
C TYR A 102 10.34 -14.19 18.06
N VAL A 103 9.61 -13.44 18.86
CA VAL A 103 9.81 -12.02 19.14
C VAL A 103 9.88 -11.92 20.66
N TYR A 104 10.89 -11.23 21.17
CA TYR A 104 11.00 -11.00 22.60
C TYR A 104 10.36 -9.65 22.91
N LEU A 105 9.34 -9.65 23.78
CA LEU A 105 8.69 -8.45 24.28
C LEU A 105 9.02 -8.35 25.77
N ASP A 106 9.74 -7.31 26.17
CA ASP A 106 10.23 -7.12 27.54
C ASP A 106 10.98 -8.37 28.06
N ASP A 107 11.86 -8.91 27.21
CA ASP A 107 12.61 -10.15 27.39
C ASP A 107 11.79 -11.46 27.46
N GLU A 108 10.46 -11.41 27.33
CA GLU A 108 9.62 -12.59 27.22
C GLU A 108 9.50 -13.08 25.77
N PRO A 109 9.84 -14.36 25.47
CA PRO A 109 9.71 -14.90 24.12
C PRO A 109 8.25 -15.18 23.76
N LEU A 110 7.78 -14.60 22.67
CA LEU A 110 6.44 -14.77 22.11
C LEU A 110 6.53 -15.30 20.68
N GLU A 111 5.61 -16.17 20.28
CA GLU A 111 5.41 -16.43 18.86
C GLU A 111 4.90 -15.15 18.18
N LEU A 112 5.31 -14.90 16.93
CA LEU A 112 4.91 -13.75 16.14
C LEU A 112 3.39 -13.57 16.07
N SER A 113 2.63 -14.66 16.11
CA SER A 113 1.17 -14.68 16.15
C SER A 113 0.64 -14.02 17.43
N ASP A 114 1.18 -14.38 18.59
CA ASP A 114 0.77 -13.89 19.90
C ASP A 114 1.29 -12.48 20.16
N TYR A 115 2.52 -12.18 19.74
CA TYR A 115 3.05 -10.81 19.71
C TYR A 115 2.11 -9.85 18.97
N LYS A 116 1.61 -10.25 17.79
CA LYS A 116 0.63 -9.45 17.02
C LYS A 116 -0.68 -9.25 17.77
N LYS A 117 -1.20 -10.30 18.44
CA LYS A 117 -2.44 -10.20 19.21
C LYS A 117 -2.27 -9.28 20.42
N GLN A 118 -1.19 -9.45 21.17
CA GLN A 118 -0.92 -8.71 22.40
C GLN A 118 -0.76 -7.20 22.16
N LEU A 119 -0.11 -6.81 21.05
CA LEU A 119 0.03 -5.41 20.66
C LEU A 119 -1.05 -4.92 19.66
N GLY A 120 -2.10 -5.71 19.41
CA GLY A 120 -3.18 -5.34 18.49
C GLY A 120 -2.72 -5.01 17.06
N ILE A 121 -1.63 -5.62 16.60
CA ILE A 121 -1.00 -5.30 15.31
C ILE A 121 -1.86 -5.80 14.15
N GLN A 122 -2.47 -4.85 13.43
CA GLN A 122 -3.19 -5.12 12.19
C GLN A 122 -2.24 -5.02 10.99
N ARG A 123 -1.63 -6.12 10.56
CA ARG A 123 -0.68 -6.14 9.43
C ARG A 123 -1.19 -5.53 8.14
N ARG A 124 -2.49 -5.67 7.86
CA ARG A 124 -3.19 -5.06 6.72
C ARG A 124 -3.15 -3.52 6.69
N GLN A 125 -2.89 -2.87 7.83
CA GLN A 125 -2.77 -1.41 7.90
C GLN A 125 -1.32 -0.99 7.64
N TYR A 126 -0.37 -1.67 8.30
CA TYR A 126 1.06 -1.36 8.18
C TYR A 126 1.61 -1.67 6.78
N ASP A 127 1.09 -2.68 6.08
CA ASP A 127 1.49 -2.97 4.70
C ASP A 127 1.17 -1.83 3.70
N LYS A 128 0.24 -0.93 4.05
CA LYS A 128 -0.12 0.26 3.27
C LYS A 128 0.69 1.49 3.65
N GLN A 129 1.30 1.48 4.83
CA GLN A 129 2.12 2.58 5.35
C GLN A 129 3.61 2.36 5.07
N ILE A 130 4.08 1.11 5.17
CA ILE A 130 5.48 0.73 4.96
C ILE A 130 5.65 0.21 3.53
N ILE A 131 5.89 1.14 2.61
CA ILE A 131 5.97 0.86 1.17
C ILE A 131 7.42 0.52 0.81
N LEU A 132 7.70 -0.78 0.69
CA LEU A 132 9.05 -1.29 0.36
C LEU A 132 9.27 -1.52 -1.14
N ASN A 133 8.18 -1.73 -1.88
CA ASN A 133 8.18 -1.99 -3.31
C ASN A 133 7.44 -0.85 -4.04
N ALA A 134 7.67 -0.73 -5.35
CA ALA A 134 6.88 0.17 -6.18
C ALA A 134 5.39 -0.19 -6.04
N LYS A 135 4.54 0.83 -5.88
CA LYS A 135 3.10 0.62 -5.89
C LYS A 135 2.66 0.28 -7.31
N ASN A 136 1.89 -0.80 -7.46
CA ASN A 136 1.29 -1.17 -8.74
C ASN A 136 -0.12 -0.58 -8.91
N SER A 137 -0.68 0.04 -7.87
CA SER A 137 -1.91 0.83 -7.92
C SER A 137 -1.83 2.03 -6.96
N LEU A 138 -2.83 2.90 -6.95
CA LEU A 138 -2.87 4.07 -6.06
C LEU A 138 -2.85 3.68 -4.57
N ILE A 139 -3.47 2.56 -4.22
CA ILE A 139 -3.79 2.19 -2.84
C ILE A 139 -3.12 0.89 -2.37
N SER A 140 -2.57 0.07 -3.27
CA SER A 140 -2.01 -1.24 -2.93
C SER A 140 -0.74 -1.55 -3.74
N PRO A 141 0.17 -2.38 -3.21
CA PRO A 141 1.22 -3.01 -4.02
C PRO A 141 0.66 -3.95 -5.11
N ARG A 142 -0.61 -4.34 -5.04
CA ARG A 142 -1.28 -5.13 -6.08
C ARG A 142 -1.75 -4.23 -7.22
N GLU A 143 -1.70 -4.76 -8.43
CA GLU A 143 -2.25 -4.10 -9.63
C GLU A 143 -3.77 -3.94 -9.51
N THR A 144 -4.46 -4.99 -9.05
CA THR A 144 -5.89 -4.98 -8.73
C THR A 144 -6.11 -5.06 -7.21
N PRO A 145 -6.50 -3.95 -6.55
CA PRO A 145 -6.80 -3.95 -5.12
C PRO A 145 -7.97 -4.87 -4.77
N SER A 146 -7.84 -5.61 -3.67
CA SER A 146 -8.93 -6.42 -3.13
C SER A 146 -9.91 -5.58 -2.28
N LYS A 147 -11.09 -6.14 -1.96
CA LYS A 147 -12.05 -5.55 -1.00
C LYS A 147 -11.35 -5.08 0.29
N SER A 148 -10.54 -5.97 0.88
CA SER A 148 -9.79 -5.68 2.10
C SER A 148 -8.77 -4.54 1.92
N ASP A 149 -8.18 -4.37 0.74
CA ASP A 149 -7.24 -3.27 0.48
C ASP A 149 -7.97 -1.93 0.49
N ILE A 150 -9.15 -1.87 -0.15
CA ILE A 150 -9.97 -0.67 -0.22
C ILE A 150 -10.52 -0.32 1.17
N GLU A 151 -11.06 -1.29 1.90
CA GLU A 151 -11.56 -1.08 3.26
C GLU A 151 -10.48 -0.54 4.19
N THR A 152 -9.27 -1.12 4.12
CA THR A 152 -8.16 -0.67 4.96
C THR A 152 -7.70 0.73 4.59
N PHE A 153 -7.66 1.05 3.28
CA PHE A 153 -7.34 2.39 2.82
C PHE A 153 -8.35 3.42 3.35
N LEU A 154 -9.64 3.13 3.30
CA LEU A 154 -10.68 4.01 3.82
C LEU A 154 -10.64 4.16 5.34
N GLU A 155 -10.33 3.07 6.05
CA GLU A 155 -10.15 3.07 7.51
C GLU A 155 -8.99 3.99 7.92
N LEU A 156 -7.86 3.94 7.20
CA LEU A 156 -6.71 4.82 7.43
C LEU A 156 -7.03 6.30 7.17
N LEU A 157 -7.95 6.60 6.26
CA LEU A 157 -8.43 7.96 5.98
C LEU A 157 -9.59 8.39 6.89
N SER A 158 -10.03 7.52 7.82
CA SER A 158 -11.20 7.78 8.69
C SER A 158 -12.51 8.02 7.91
N PHE A 159 -12.68 7.34 6.77
CA PHE A 159 -13.88 7.44 5.92
C PHE A 159 -14.88 6.30 6.19
N ASP A 160 -15.30 6.16 7.44
CA ASP A 160 -16.11 5.03 7.91
C ASP A 160 -17.46 4.87 7.18
N LYS A 161 -18.09 6.00 6.81
CA LYS A 161 -19.36 5.97 6.07
C LYS A 161 -19.19 5.39 4.67
N LEU A 162 -18.11 5.76 3.99
CA LEU A 162 -17.82 5.27 2.64
C LEU A 162 -17.43 3.79 2.69
N LYS A 163 -16.69 3.37 3.73
CA LYS A 163 -16.35 1.97 3.97
C LYS A 163 -17.59 1.08 4.01
N LYS A 164 -18.62 1.47 4.76
CA LYS A 164 -19.91 0.73 4.82
C LYS A 164 -20.60 0.60 3.46
N ASN A 165 -20.58 1.66 2.65
CA ASN A 165 -21.18 1.61 1.32
C ASN A 165 -20.42 0.65 0.40
N ILE A 166 -19.08 0.65 0.48
CA ILE A 166 -18.25 -0.27 -0.31
C ILE A 166 -18.44 -1.73 0.15
N GLU A 167 -18.55 -1.97 1.47
CA GLU A 167 -18.88 -3.28 2.01
C GLU A 167 -20.16 -3.84 1.37
N LEU A 168 -21.22 -3.03 1.32
CA LEU A 168 -22.49 -3.40 0.67
C LEU A 168 -22.34 -3.69 -0.83
N ILE A 169 -21.58 -2.88 -1.56
CA ILE A 169 -21.32 -3.10 -2.99
C ILE A 169 -20.65 -4.45 -3.22
N TYR A 170 -19.62 -4.76 -2.43
CA TYR A 170 -18.93 -6.04 -2.55
C TYR A 170 -19.81 -7.23 -2.14
N ASP A 171 -20.67 -7.07 -1.14
CA ASP A 171 -21.59 -8.14 -0.73
C ASP A 171 -22.62 -8.43 -1.84
N VAL A 172 -23.14 -7.38 -2.49
CA VAL A 172 -24.00 -7.53 -3.67
C VAL A 172 -23.26 -8.21 -4.82
N GLN A 173 -21.99 -7.87 -5.07
CA GLN A 173 -21.18 -8.52 -6.11
C GLN A 173 -20.95 -10.01 -5.83
N ILE A 174 -20.68 -10.38 -4.57
CA ILE A 174 -20.53 -11.78 -4.15
C ILE A 174 -21.85 -12.53 -4.38
N ASN A 175 -22.97 -11.95 -3.95
CA ASN A 175 -24.29 -12.55 -4.14
C ASN A 175 -24.63 -12.74 -5.62
N LEU A 176 -24.34 -11.76 -6.48
CA LEU A 176 -24.51 -11.86 -7.93
C LEU A 176 -23.66 -12.98 -8.53
N LYS A 177 -22.41 -13.14 -8.08
CA LYS A 177 -21.53 -14.23 -8.52
C LYS A 177 -22.11 -15.59 -8.16
N ASN A 178 -22.58 -15.74 -6.93
CA ASN A 178 -23.22 -16.97 -6.45
C ASN A 178 -24.51 -17.28 -7.24
N LEU A 179 -25.34 -16.27 -7.53
CA LEU A 179 -26.54 -16.43 -8.34
C LEU A 179 -26.22 -16.86 -9.77
N LYS A 180 -25.18 -16.29 -10.40
CA LYS A 180 -24.71 -16.73 -11.73
C LYS A 180 -24.22 -18.18 -11.73
N GLU A 181 -23.54 -18.59 -10.66
CA GLU A 181 -23.07 -19.98 -10.51
C GLU A 181 -24.24 -20.94 -10.28
N ASN A 182 -25.21 -20.58 -9.43
CA ASN A 182 -26.45 -21.34 -9.24
C ASN A 182 -27.24 -21.47 -10.55
N LYS A 183 -27.36 -20.40 -11.33
CA LYS A 183 -27.99 -20.43 -12.66
C LYS A 183 -27.31 -21.46 -13.57
N LYS A 184 -25.98 -21.44 -13.64
CA LYS A 184 -25.20 -22.40 -14.43
C LYS A 184 -25.45 -23.84 -13.97
N ASN A 185 -25.54 -24.06 -12.67
CA ASN A 185 -25.81 -25.38 -12.10
C ASN A 185 -27.24 -25.86 -12.39
N ILE A 186 -28.23 -24.98 -12.36
CA ILE A 186 -29.63 -25.30 -12.69
C ILE A 186 -29.75 -25.68 -14.17
N ILE A 187 -29.15 -24.89 -15.07
CA ILE A 187 -29.14 -25.18 -16.53
C ILE A 187 -28.48 -26.53 -16.82
N ASN A 188 -27.39 -26.85 -16.11
CA ASN A 188 -26.71 -28.15 -16.25
C ASN A 188 -27.50 -29.33 -15.66
N MET A 189 -28.51 -29.07 -14.81
CA MET A 189 -29.33 -30.09 -14.14
C MET A 189 -30.67 -30.36 -14.85
N SER A 190 -31.12 -29.47 -15.74
CA SER A 190 -32.42 -29.59 -16.40
C SER A 190 -32.31 -30.22 -17.80
N ASP A 191 -32.73 -31.47 -17.95
CA ASP A 191 -33.13 -32.03 -19.25
C ASP A 191 -34.53 -31.49 -19.60
N THR A 192 -34.56 -30.48 -20.48
CA THR A 192 -35.72 -29.74 -21.05
C THR A 192 -36.66 -28.95 -20.12
N THR A 193 -36.86 -27.67 -20.48
CA THR A 193 -38.15 -26.94 -20.46
C THR A 193 -37.94 -25.59 -21.15
N ASP A 194 -38.37 -25.49 -22.40
CA ASP A 194 -38.24 -24.27 -23.24
C ASP A 194 -38.79 -23.00 -22.57
N ASP A 195 -39.75 -23.14 -21.65
CA ASP A 195 -40.32 -22.04 -20.87
C ASP A 195 -39.32 -21.43 -19.87
N ILE A 196 -38.47 -22.26 -19.24
CA ILE A 196 -37.43 -21.78 -18.32
C ILE A 196 -36.31 -21.10 -19.11
N GLU A 197 -35.96 -21.61 -20.29
CA GLU A 197 -35.00 -20.94 -21.18
C GLU A 197 -35.51 -19.57 -21.67
N ALA A 198 -36.80 -19.46 -21.99
CA ALA A 198 -37.40 -18.19 -22.40
C ALA A 198 -37.42 -17.16 -21.25
N GLU A 199 -37.73 -17.60 -20.03
CA GLU A 199 -37.72 -16.74 -18.84
C GLU A 199 -36.29 -16.33 -18.47
N ILE A 200 -35.33 -17.25 -18.58
CA ILE A 200 -33.90 -16.97 -18.41
C ILE A 200 -33.40 -15.97 -19.45
N PHE A 201 -33.78 -16.13 -20.72
CA PHE A 201 -33.40 -15.21 -21.80
C PHE A 201 -33.95 -13.80 -21.55
N PHE A 202 -35.18 -13.70 -21.04
CA PHE A 202 -35.77 -12.42 -20.69
C PHE A 202 -35.03 -11.74 -19.54
N ILE A 203 -34.65 -12.49 -18.51
CA ILE A 203 -33.86 -11.98 -17.38
C ILE A 203 -32.46 -11.54 -17.85
N ASP A 204 -31.79 -12.32 -18.70
CA ASP A 204 -30.47 -11.95 -19.24
C ASP A 204 -30.53 -10.65 -20.04
N LYS A 205 -31.56 -10.47 -20.87
CA LYS A 205 -31.75 -9.23 -21.61
C LYS A 205 -31.94 -8.02 -20.68
N GLN A 206 -32.65 -8.18 -19.56
CA GLN A 206 -32.78 -7.12 -18.57
C GLN A 206 -31.46 -6.82 -17.85
N VAL A 207 -30.68 -7.85 -17.53
CA VAL A 207 -29.35 -7.69 -16.94
C VAL A 207 -28.42 -6.94 -17.90
N ASP A 208 -28.45 -7.27 -19.19
CA ASP A 208 -27.66 -6.57 -20.21
C ASP A 208 -28.09 -5.11 -20.36
N GLU A 209 -29.39 -4.81 -20.39
CA GLU A 209 -29.89 -3.43 -20.42
C GLU A 209 -29.45 -2.63 -19.18
N LEU A 210 -29.50 -3.24 -17.99
CA LEU A 210 -29.05 -2.60 -16.76
C LEU A 210 -27.53 -2.40 -16.73
N THR A 211 -26.77 -3.37 -17.24
CA THR A 211 -25.30 -3.27 -17.34
C THR A 211 -24.92 -2.13 -18.28
N LYS A 212 -25.61 -2.01 -19.42
CA LYS A 212 -25.40 -0.93 -20.39
C LYS A 212 -25.73 0.44 -19.81
N LYS A 213 -26.83 0.56 -19.06
CA LYS A 213 -27.17 1.79 -18.32
C LYS A 213 -26.12 2.12 -17.26
N MET A 214 -25.55 1.12 -16.60
CA MET A 214 -24.48 1.31 -15.62
C MET A 214 -23.18 1.78 -16.27
N GLU A 215 -22.82 1.24 -17.45
CA GLU A 215 -21.70 1.72 -18.26
C GLU A 215 -21.91 3.18 -18.70
N GLU A 216 -23.09 3.53 -19.20
CA GLU A 216 -23.42 4.92 -19.57
C GLU A 216 -23.30 5.89 -18.39
N VAL A 217 -23.71 5.47 -17.18
CA VAL A 217 -23.56 6.27 -15.95
C VAL A 217 -22.08 6.37 -15.56
N THR A 218 -21.32 5.29 -15.69
CA THR A 218 -19.88 5.27 -15.41
C THR A 218 -19.12 6.19 -16.35
N ASP A 219 -19.46 6.19 -17.64
CA ASP A 219 -18.90 7.09 -18.64
C ASP A 219 -19.26 8.55 -18.36
N LYS A 220 -20.50 8.82 -17.92
CA LYS A 220 -20.89 10.16 -17.45
C LYS A 220 -20.05 10.61 -16.26
N ILE A 221 -19.83 9.75 -15.27
CA ILE A 221 -19.01 10.05 -14.09
C ILE A 221 -17.55 10.34 -14.51
N ASN A 222 -16.96 9.49 -15.34
CA ASN A 222 -15.59 9.66 -15.85
C ASN A 222 -15.42 10.97 -16.65
N ASN A 223 -16.45 11.36 -17.40
CA ASN A 223 -16.43 12.61 -18.18
C ASN A 223 -16.65 13.85 -17.31
N ILE A 224 -17.40 13.74 -16.20
CA ILE A 224 -17.57 14.83 -15.24
C ILE A 224 -16.21 15.17 -14.59
N ASP A 225 -15.48 14.17 -14.07
CA ASP A 225 -14.18 14.37 -13.40
C ASP A 225 -13.07 14.87 -14.34
N THR A 226 -13.10 14.48 -15.62
CA THR A 226 -12.03 14.86 -16.55
C THR A 226 -12.21 16.23 -17.21
N SER A 227 -13.42 16.80 -17.19
CA SER A 227 -13.71 18.08 -17.86
C SER A 227 -13.19 19.29 -17.06
N GLU A 228 -13.45 19.35 -15.75
CA GLU A 228 -12.96 20.42 -14.88
C GLU A 228 -11.44 20.40 -14.73
N ILE A 229 -10.85 19.21 -14.54
CA ILE A 229 -9.39 19.05 -14.42
C ILE A 229 -8.68 19.45 -15.72
N LYS A 230 -9.23 19.09 -16.89
CA LYS A 230 -8.65 19.50 -18.18
C LYS A 230 -8.74 21.01 -18.38
N ALA A 231 -9.86 21.64 -18.02
CA ALA A 231 -10.02 23.09 -18.12
C ALA A 231 -9.00 23.84 -17.25
N ASP A 232 -8.82 23.41 -16.00
CA ASP A 232 -7.87 24.00 -15.08
C ASP A 232 -6.41 23.80 -15.51
N ILE A 233 -6.06 22.62 -16.04
CA ILE A 233 -4.71 22.34 -16.55
C ILE A 233 -4.43 23.17 -17.81
N ILE A 234 -5.38 23.27 -18.73
CA ILE A 234 -5.23 24.07 -19.96
C ILE A 234 -5.09 25.56 -19.59
N SER A 235 -5.93 26.08 -18.69
CA SER A 235 -5.85 27.46 -18.22
C SER A 235 -4.53 27.77 -17.50
N ASN A 236 -4.06 26.85 -16.63
CA ASN A 236 -2.75 26.97 -15.99
C ASN A 236 -1.58 26.91 -16.98
N TYR A 237 -1.70 26.09 -18.03
CA TYR A 237 -0.69 26.00 -19.08
C TYR A 237 -0.64 27.29 -19.91
N GLU A 238 -1.79 27.82 -20.32
CA GLU A 238 -1.89 29.07 -21.08
C GLU A 238 -1.33 30.27 -20.32
N SER A 239 -1.71 30.43 -19.05
CA SER A 239 -1.20 31.51 -18.19
C SER A 239 0.32 31.45 -18.02
N LYS A 240 0.88 30.27 -17.73
CA LYS A 240 2.34 30.08 -17.62
C LYS A 240 3.07 30.31 -18.95
N ASN A 241 2.48 29.94 -20.08
CA ASN A 241 3.08 30.14 -21.39
C ASN A 241 3.12 31.63 -21.79
N ILE A 242 2.09 32.41 -21.44
CA ILE A 242 2.09 33.87 -21.61
C ILE A 242 3.23 34.50 -20.80
N ILE A 243 3.37 34.14 -19.53
CA ILE A 243 4.45 34.63 -18.66
C ILE A 243 5.82 34.27 -19.24
N PHE A 244 5.99 33.03 -19.72
CA PHE A 244 7.23 32.58 -20.34
C PHE A 244 7.59 33.40 -21.59
N LYS A 245 6.63 33.64 -22.49
CA LYS A 245 6.84 34.46 -23.69
C LYS A 245 7.23 35.89 -23.34
N ASN A 246 6.59 36.49 -22.33
CA ASN A 246 6.90 37.85 -21.88
C ASN A 246 8.33 37.94 -21.31
N LYS A 247 8.70 37.03 -20.40
CA LYS A 247 10.06 36.98 -19.85
C LYS A 247 11.12 36.71 -20.91
N ARG A 248 10.83 35.85 -21.89
CA ARG A 248 11.74 35.61 -23.02
C ARG A 248 11.93 36.88 -23.86
N SER A 249 10.87 37.65 -24.10
CA SER A 249 10.96 38.93 -24.79
C SER A 249 11.76 39.96 -24.00
N GLU A 250 11.60 40.03 -22.67
CA GLU A 250 12.41 40.89 -21.80
C GLU A 250 13.90 40.51 -21.84
N ILE A 251 14.21 39.22 -21.79
CA ILE A 251 15.60 38.73 -21.89
C ILE A 251 16.23 39.10 -23.23
N GLU A 252 15.50 38.97 -24.33
CA GLU A 252 15.99 39.36 -25.65
C GLU A 252 16.19 40.88 -25.77
N LYS A 253 15.29 41.70 -25.19
CA LYS A 253 15.49 43.16 -25.11
C LYS A 253 16.75 43.52 -24.32
N LEU A 254 16.94 42.91 -23.15
CA LEU A 254 18.11 43.11 -22.30
C LEU A 254 19.42 42.62 -22.94
N ARG A 255 19.34 41.69 -23.90
CA ARG A 255 20.49 41.24 -24.71
C ARG A 255 20.85 42.21 -25.83
N ILE A 256 19.86 42.92 -26.39
CA ILE A 256 20.06 43.91 -27.46
C ILE A 256 20.53 45.26 -26.88
N GLU A 257 20.16 45.57 -25.64
CA GLU A 257 20.59 46.79 -24.92
C GLU A 257 21.99 46.69 -24.28
N LYS A 258 22.72 45.58 -24.49
CA LYS A 258 24.12 45.38 -24.10
C LYS A 258 25.04 45.42 -25.32
#